data_AF-A0A943L4U9-F1
#
_entry.id   AF-A0A943L4U9-F1
#
_cell.length_a   1.000
_cell.length_b   1.000
_cell.length_c   1.000
_cell.angle_alpha   90.00
_cell.angle_beta   90.00
_cell.angle_gamma   90.00
#
_symmetry.space_group_name_H-M   'P 1'
#
loop_
_entity.id
_entity.type
_entity.pdbx_description
1 polymer ?
#
loop_
_entity_poly.entity_id
_entity_poly.type
_entity_poly.pdbx_seq_one_letter_code
_entity_poly.pdbx_strand_id
1 'polypeptide(L)' 'MREETIKKLLEEYKETKKALELGLNWLNEKDYAKGKLDLVNVIIADLEKLSKEV' A
#
# COMPACT_ATOMS: atom_id res chain seq x y z
N MET A 1 -2.33 -21.42 -1.17
CA MET A 1 -1.01 -20.94 -1.65
C MET A 1 -1.13 -19.58 -2.32
N ARG A 2 -1.52 -19.44 -3.60
CA ARG A 2 -1.53 -18.13 -4.29
C ARG A 2 -2.51 -17.11 -3.66
N GLU A 3 -3.76 -17.50 -3.41
CA GLU A 3 -4.78 -16.63 -2.80
C GLU A 3 -4.34 -16.13 -1.41
N GLU A 4 -3.81 -17.02 -0.58
CA GLU A 4 -3.34 -16.73 0.77
C GLU A 4 -2.13 -15.78 0.77
N THR A 5 -1.21 -15.95 -0.19
CA THR A 5 -0.10 -15.00 -0.40
C THR A 5 -0.61 -13.62 -0.79
N ILE A 6 -1.59 -13.53 -1.69
CA ILE A 6 -2.18 -12.24 -2.11
C ILE A 6 -2.87 -11.56 -0.92
N LYS A 7 -3.65 -12.31 -0.12
CA LYS A 7 -4.28 -11.78 1.09
C LYS A 7 -3.26 -11.22 2.09
N LYS A 8 -2.19 -11.97 2.36
CA LYS A 8 -1.12 -11.53 3.26
C LYS A 8 -0.43 -10.26 2.76
N LEU A 9 -0.08 -10.20 1.47
CA LEU A 9 0.52 -9.01 0.87
C LEU A 9 -0.42 -7.80 0.95
N LEU A 10 -1.72 -8.00 0.71
CA LEU A 10 -2.71 -6.93 0.84
C LEU A 10 -2.77 -6.35 2.25
N GLU A 11 -2.72 -7.20 3.28
CA GLU A 11 -2.66 -6.73 4.67
C GLU A 11 -1.38 -5.94 4.95
N GLU A 12 -0.21 -6.48 4.58
CA GLU A 12 1.09 -5.82 4.79
C GLU A 12 1.19 -4.45 4.11
N TYR A 13 0.71 -4.34 2.86
CA TYR A 13 0.71 -3.05 2.15
C TYR A 13 -0.33 -2.07 2.70
N LYS A 14 -1.48 -2.55 3.18
CA LYS A 14 -2.48 -1.69 3.86
C LYS A 14 -1.96 -1.15 5.19
N GLU A 15 -1.19 -1.93 5.94
CA GLU A 15 -0.49 -1.45 7.14
C GLU A 15 0.61 -0.44 6.79
N THR A 16 1.41 -0.73 5.77
CA THR A 16 2.45 0.18 5.26
C THR A 16 1.85 1.52 4.86
N LYS A 17 0.70 1.52 4.17
CA LYS A 17 -0.04 2.73 3.81
C LYS A 17 -0.38 3.56 5.06
N LYS A 18 -0.98 2.93 6.08
CA LYS A 18 -1.35 3.62 7.33
C LYS A 18 -0.14 4.25 8.01
N ALA A 19 1.00 3.55 8.05
CA ALA A 19 2.23 4.06 8.63
C ALA A 19 2.78 5.28 7.86
N LEU A 20 2.74 5.24 6.52
CA LEU A 20 3.14 6.38 5.68
C LEU A 20 2.22 7.58 5.84
N GLU A 21 0.90 7.37 5.90
CA GLU A 21 -0.09 8.42 6.15
C GLU A 21 0.11 9.09 7.51
N LEU A 22 0.46 8.34 8.55
CA LEU A 22 0.81 8.88 9.86
C LEU A 22 2.09 9.72 9.79
N GLY A 23 3.15 9.18 9.17
CA GLY A 23 4.44 9.87 9.05
C GLY A 23 4.38 11.16 8.22
N LEU A 24 3.50 11.22 7.22
CA LEU A 24 3.26 12.41 6.39
C LEU A 24 2.82 13.64 7.19
N ASN A 25 2.19 13.45 8.36
CA ASN A 25 1.78 14.57 9.21
C ASN A 25 2.94 15.24 9.92
N TRP A 26 4.10 14.58 9.99
CA TRP A 26 5.29 15.08 10.68
C TRP A 26 6.28 15.78 9.74
N LEU A 27 6.02 15.78 8.43
CA LEU A 27 6.90 16.35 7.42
C LEU A 27 6.45 17.74 7.00
N ASN A 28 7.39 18.68 6.98
CA ASN A 28 7.19 20.03 6.45
C ASN A 28 7.06 20.03 4.92
N GLU A 29 7.81 19.16 4.24
CA GLU A 29 7.77 18.96 2.80
C GLU A 29 7.27 17.54 2.51
N LYS A 30 6.16 17.44 1.76
CA LYS A 30 5.40 16.19 1.63
C LYS A 30 5.50 15.55 0.25
N ASP A 31 6.03 16.22 -0.76
CA ASP A 31 5.92 15.77 -2.15
C ASP A 31 6.65 14.45 -2.40
N TYR A 32 7.87 14.30 -1.87
CA TYR A 32 8.61 13.04 -1.94
C TYR A 32 7.91 11.90 -1.20
N ALA A 33 7.34 12.18 -0.03
CA ALA A 33 6.63 11.20 0.78
C ALA A 33 5.26 10.82 0.18
N LYS A 34 4.56 11.76 -0.47
CA LYS A 34 3.34 11.50 -1.24
C LYS A 34 3.63 10.58 -2.43
N GLY A 35 4.74 10.78 -3.16
CA GLY A 35 5.13 9.88 -4.23
C GLY A 35 5.33 8.42 -3.76
N LYS A 36 5.85 8.22 -2.55
CA LYS A 36 5.95 6.88 -1.95
C LYS A 36 4.58 6.30 -1.58
N LEU A 37 3.69 7.13 -1.05
CA LEU A 37 2.32 6.73 -0.74
C LEU A 37 1.54 6.35 -2.01
N ASP A 38 1.72 7.09 -3.10
CA ASP A 38 1.09 6.81 -4.39
C ASP A 38 1.54 5.46 -4.95
N LEU A 39 2.83 5.14 -4.86
CA LEU A 39 3.35 3.82 -5.24
C LEU A 39 2.70 2.70 -4.43
N VAL A 40 2.58 2.87 -3.11
CA VAL A 40 1.91 1.89 -2.24
C VAL A 40 0.44 1.73 -2.62
N ASN A 41 -0.26 2.81 -2.94
CA ASN A 41 -1.66 2.75 -3.40
C ASN A 41 -1.80 1.98 -4.72
N VAL A 42 -0.87 2.16 -5.68
CA VAL A 42 -0.86 1.40 -6.94
C VAL A 42 -0.66 -0.09 -6.67
N ILE A 43 0.31 -0.46 -5.83
CA ILE A 43 0.56 -1.87 -5.48
C ILE A 43 -0.67 -2.51 -4.83
N ILE A 44 -1.35 -1.81 -3.92
CA ILE A 44 -2.60 -2.30 -3.32
C ILE A 44 -3.65 -2.53 -4.39
N ALA A 45 -3.85 -1.59 -5.31
CA ALA A 45 -4.87 -1.70 -6.36
C ALA A 45 -4.59 -2.91 -7.28
N ASP A 46 -3.33 -3.14 -7.65
CA ASP A 46 -2.93 -4.29 -8.47
C ASP A 46 -3.15 -5.61 -7.73
N LEU A 47 -2.82 -5.68 -6.43
CA LEU A 47 -3.07 -6.85 -5.60
C LEU A 47 -4.58 -7.11 -5.41
N GLU A 48 -5.40 -6.07 -5.25
CA GLU A 48 -6.86 -6.20 -5.17
C GLU A 48 -7.47 -6.69 -6.48
N LYS A 49 -6.91 -6.28 -7.61
CA LYS A 49 -7.29 -6.81 -8.93
C LYS A 49 -6.90 -8.28 -9.05
N LEU A 50 -5.64 -8.62 -8.74
CA LEU A 50 -5.15 -10.00 -8.76
C LEU A 50 -5.98 -10.91 -7.86
N SER A 51 -6.40 -10.44 -6.68
CA SER A 51 -7.24 -11.22 -5.75
C SER A 51 -8.61 -11.58 -6.32
N LYS A 52 -9.12 -10.85 -7.33
CA LYS A 52 -10.41 -11.13 -7.99
C LYS A 52 -10.28 -12.10 -9.16
N GLU A 53 -9.06 -12.33 -9.62
CA GLU A 53 -8.74 -13.22 -10.75
C GLU A 53 -8.33 -14.63 -10.27
N VAL A 54 -8.30 -14.87 -8.95
CA VAL A 54 -7.92 -16.15 -8.31
C VAL A 54 -9.14 -16.88 -7.76
#